data_AF-A0A821IWA3-F1
#
_entry.id   AF-A0A821IWA3-F1
#
_cell.length_a   1.000
_cell.length_b   1.000
_cell.length_c   1.000
_cell.angle_alpha   90.00
_cell.angle_beta   90.00
_cell.angle_gamma   90.00
#
_symmetry.space_group_name_H-M   'P 1'
#
loop_
_entity.id
_entity.type
_entity.pdbx_description
1 polymer ?
#
loop_
_entity_poly.entity_id
_entity_poly.type
_entity_poly.pdbx_seq_one_letter_code
_entity_poly.pdbx_strand_id
1 'polypeptide(L)' 'MTNNTGKIVQIISAVVDVHFSDNNSLPKILNALECNNNGSKVILEVAQHIGDNIARCISMHPTDGL' A
#
# COMPACT_ATOMS: atom_id res chain seq x y z
N MET A 1 7.09 -6.40 15.95
CA MET A 1 6.44 -5.46 15.01
C MET A 1 7.37 -5.31 13.82
N THR A 2 7.13 -6.05 12.74
CA THR A 2 7.92 -5.95 11.50
C THR A 2 7.52 -4.66 10.80
N ASN A 3 8.39 -3.66 10.86
CA ASN A 3 8.18 -2.36 10.22
C ASN A 3 8.39 -2.50 8.71
N ASN A 4 7.35 -2.99 8.04
CA ASN A 4 7.38 -3.30 6.62
C ASN A 4 6.96 -2.05 5.83
N THR A 5 7.94 -1.20 5.54
CA THR A 5 7.71 0.04 4.80
C THR A 5 7.74 -0.22 3.30
N GLY A 6 6.71 0.24 2.59
CA GLY A 6 6.66 0.25 1.13
C GLY A 6 6.58 1.67 0.60
N LYS A 7 6.83 1.84 -0.69
CA LYS A 7 6.70 3.11 -1.41
C LYS A 7 5.54 3.04 -2.40
N ILE A 8 4.68 4.04 -2.38
CA ILE A 8 3.62 4.18 -3.39
C ILE A 8 4.27 4.47 -4.73
N VAL A 9 3.96 3.66 -5.75
CA VAL A 9 4.49 3.82 -7.11
C VAL A 9 3.44 4.34 -8.08
N GLN A 10 2.16 4.06 -7.82
CA GLN A 10 1.06 4.49 -8.69
C GLN A 10 -0.24 4.58 -7.89
N ILE A 11 -1.07 5.57 -8.24
CA ILE A 11 -2.41 5.76 -7.70
C ILE A 11 -3.37 5.95 -8.88
N ILE A 12 -4.37 5.07 -8.99
CA ILE A 12 -5.45 5.16 -9.97
C ILE A 12 -6.77 5.09 -9.22
N SER A 13 -7.39 6.25 -9.00
CA SER A 13 -8.61 6.34 -8.17
C SER A 13 -8.35 5.66 -6.82
N ALA A 14 -9.22 4.75 -6.36
CA ALA A 14 -9.03 4.02 -5.11
C ALA A 14 -7.94 2.94 -5.14
N VAL A 15 -7.33 2.64 -6.29
CA VAL A 15 -6.30 1.61 -6.43
C VAL A 15 -4.93 2.23 -6.23
N VAL A 16 -4.15 1.69 -5.28
CA VAL A 16 -2.81 2.16 -4.93
C VAL A 16 -1.84 1.01 -5.05
N ASP A 17 -0.86 1.14 -5.95
CA ASP A 17 0.21 0.17 -6.09
C ASP A 17 1.38 0.58 -5.17
N VAL A 18 1.78 -0.34 -4.30
CA VAL A 18 2.84 -0.14 -3.30
C VAL A 18 3.97 -1.13 -3.56
N HIS A 19 5.16 -0.62 -3.84
CA HIS A 19 6.37 -1.41 -4.00
C HIS A 19 7.07 -1.60 -2.66
N PHE A 20 7.41 -2.84 -2.34
CA PHE A 20 8.17 -3.23 -1.17
C PHE A 20 9.58 -3.63 -1.60
N SER A 21 10.61 -3.14 -0.89
CA SER A 21 12.00 -3.51 -1.19
C SER A 21 12.24 -5.00 -0.92
N ASP A 22 13.20 -5.64 -1.62
CA ASP A 22 13.50 -7.07 -1.51
C ASP A 22 13.86 -7.56 -0.09
N ASN A 23 14.34 -6.66 0.77
CA ASN A 23 14.64 -6.97 2.17
C ASN A 23 13.39 -7.09 3.05
N ASN A 24 12.21 -6.75 2.52
CA ASN A 24 10.94 -6.76 3.23
C ASN A 24 10.02 -7.85 2.66
N SER A 25 9.39 -8.62 3.54
CA SER A 25 8.41 -9.64 3.14
C SER A 25 7.19 -8.98 2.48
N LEU A 26 6.74 -9.43 1.31
CA LEU A 26 5.51 -8.87 0.73
C LEU A 26 4.31 -9.11 1.68
N PRO A 27 3.53 -8.09 2.05
CA PRO A 27 2.40 -8.27 2.96
C PRO A 27 1.36 -9.21 2.33
N LYS A 28 0.70 -10.05 3.14
CA LYS A 28 -0.32 -10.98 2.64
C LYS A 28 -1.52 -10.24 2.06
N ILE A 29 -2.25 -10.90 1.16
CA ILE A 29 -3.57 -10.45 0.69
C ILE A 29 -4.51 -10.32 1.91
N LEU A 30 -5.37 -9.31 1.90
CA LEU A 30 -6.25 -8.88 2.99
C LEU A 30 -5.54 -8.24 4.20
N ASN A 31 -4.21 -8.02 4.14
CA ASN A 31 -3.56 -7.19 5.16
C ASN A 31 -3.86 -5.71 4.93
N ALA A 32 -4.05 -5.00 6.04
CA ALA A 32 -4.11 -3.55 6.06
C ALA A 32 -2.69 -2.94 6.10
N LEU A 33 -2.48 -1.90 5.30
CA LEU A 33 -1.33 -1.02 5.33
C LEU A 33 -1.79 0.35 5.82
N GLU A 34 -1.00 0.94 6.70
CA GLU A 34 -1.26 2.28 7.20
C GLU A 34 -0.32 3.26 6.50
N CYS A 35 -0.90 4.27 5.87
CA CYS A 35 -0.17 5.37 5.26
C CYS A 35 -0.53 6.66 6.02
N ASN A 36 0.48 7.49 6.29
CA ASN A 36 0.26 8.83 6.81
C ASN A 36 0.41 9.83 5.65
N ASN A 37 -0.69 10.49 5.27
CA ASN A 37 -0.69 11.58 4.31
C ASN A 37 -0.89 12.91 5.04
N ASN A 38 0.19 13.64 5.30
CA ASN A 38 0.16 14.97 5.94
C ASN A 38 -0.68 15.04 7.22
N GLY A 39 -0.60 14.02 8.08
CA GLY A 39 -1.36 13.92 9.33
C GLY A 39 -2.71 13.23 9.22
N SER A 40 -3.17 12.90 8.00
CA SER A 40 -4.34 12.06 7.77
C SER A 40 -3.94 10.60 7.64
N LYS A 41 -4.55 9.74 8.46
CA LYS A 41 -4.34 8.29 8.39
C LYS A 41 -5.17 7.73 7.24
N VAL A 42 -4.50 7.11 6.27
CA VAL A 42 -5.11 6.41 5.14
C VAL A 42 -4.85 4.92 5.32
N ILE A 43 -5.91 4.13 5.20
CA ILE A 43 -5.84 2.67 5.25
C ILE A 43 -5.92 2.13 3.83
N LEU A 44 -4.96 1.29 3.47
CA LEU A 44 -4.94 0.55 2.21
C LEU A 44 -5.04 -0.94 2.51
N GLU A 45 -5.92 -1.66 1.82
CA GLU A 45 -6.02 -3.12 1.95
C GLU A 45 -5.32 -3.80 0.76
N VAL A 46 -4.44 -4.77 1.02
CA VAL A 46 -3.78 -5.53 -0.03
C VAL A 46 -4.78 -6.43 -0.74
N ALA A 47 -5.10 -6.14 -2.00
CA ALA A 47 -6.05 -6.91 -2.80
C ALA A 47 -5.36 -8.01 -3.62
N GLN A 48 -4.15 -7.75 -4.14
CA GLN A 48 -3.41 -8.72 -4.95
C GLN A 48 -1.91 -8.41 -5.00
N HIS A 49 -1.10 -9.42 -5.30
CA HIS A 49 0.32 -9.26 -5.64
C HIS A 49 0.45 -9.26 -7.16
N ILE A 50 1.09 -8.24 -7.72
CA ILE A 50 1.16 -8.06 -9.18
C ILE A 50 2.56 -8.38 -9.76
N GLY A 51 3.50 -8.82 -8.94
CA GLY A 51 4.89 -9.09 -9.32
C GLY A 51 5.83 -7.94 -8.93
N ASP A 52 7.14 -8.12 -9.13
CA ASP A 52 8.18 -7.11 -8.86
C ASP A 52 8.13 -6.51 -7.44
N ASN A 53 7.78 -7.32 -6.45
CA ASN A 53 7.53 -6.90 -5.06
C ASN A 53 6.48 -5.77 -4.92
N ILE A 54 5.55 -5.67 -5.87
CA ILE A 54 4.44 -4.73 -5.84
C ILE A 54 3.18 -5.43 -5.35
N ALA A 55 2.57 -4.84 -4.32
CA ALA A 55 1.23 -5.17 -3.89
C ALA A 55 0.26 -4.10 -4.40
N ARG A 56 -0.81 -4.54 -5.05
CA ARG A 56 -1.93 -3.66 -5.40
C ARG A 56 -2.90 -3.62 -4.24
N CYS A 57 -3.11 -2.42 -3.75
CA CYS A 57 -3.96 -2.14 -2.61
C CYS A 57 -5.19 -1.33 -3.02
N ILE A 58 -6.25 -1.44 -2.23
CA ILE A 58 -7.46 -0.64 -2.36
C ILE A 58 -7.53 0.29 -1.16
N SER A 59 -7.64 1.58 -1.42
CA SER A 59 -7.79 2.58 -0.37
C SER A 59 -9.20 2.56 0.20
N MET A 60 -9.29 2.55 1.53
CA MET A 60 -10.56 2.70 2.26
C MET A 60 -10.93 4.18 2.47
N HIS A 61 -10.06 5.10 2.04
CA HIS A 61 -10.28 6.54 2.08
C HIS A 61 -10.11 7.15 0.67
N PRO A 62 -10.65 8.36 0.44
CA PRO A 62 -10.32 9.12 -0.76
C PRO A 62 -8.80 9.26 -0.92
N THR A 63 -8.30 8.95 -2.10
CA THR A 63 -6.88 9.03 -2.49
C THR A 63 -6.53 10.37 -3.15
N ASP A 64 -7.46 11.33 -3.13
CA ASP A 64 -7.26 12.65 -3.69
C ASP A 64 -6.18 13.39 -2.87
N GLY A 65 -5.05 13.68 -3.52
CA GLY A 65 -3.89 14.31 -2.87
C GLY A 65 -2.95 13.35 -2.12
N LEU A 66 -2.97 12.05 -2.41
CA LEU A 66 -1.99 11.06 -1.96
C LEU A 66 -0.71 11.06 -2.82
#